data_AF-A0A257LG17-F1
#
_entry.id   AF-A0A257LG17-F1
#
_cell.length_a   1.000
_cell.length_b   1.000
_cell.length_c   1.000
_cell.angle_alpha   90.00
_cell.angle_beta   90.00
_cell.angle_gamma   90.00
#
_symmetry.space_group_name_H-M   'P 1'
#
loop_
_entity.id
_entity.type
_entity.pdbx_description
1 polymer ?
#
loop_
_entity_poly.entity_id
_entity_poly.type
_entity_poly.pdbx_seq_one_letter_code
_entity_poly.pdbx_strand_id
1 'polypeptide(L)'
;TSVHEMPYGEAGPAERIASRRDQISAAGLTWRVVESVPVSEAIKTRTGDFERHLENYRLTLQRLGAAGIHVVVYNFMPVLDWVRTDLHHRLPDGTEALLYDPAKFAAFDLFALARPGADADFPPAVRAAAKSYWSALDDAGREALVQQTLDLFPGVRLGLTLDGLRTMLARYAAID
;
A
#
# COMPACT_ATOMS: atom_id res chain seq x y z
N THR A 1 -8.07 13.80 2.09
CA THR A 1 -6.68 14.35 2.18
C THR A 1 -5.95 13.53 3.22
N SER A 2 -4.68 13.22 2.97
CA SER A 2 -3.88 12.30 3.79
C SER A 2 -2.79 13.05 4.56
N VAL A 3 -2.13 12.31 5.45
CA VAL A 3 -0.86 12.73 6.06
C VAL A 3 0.32 11.83 5.62
N HIS A 4 0.27 11.31 4.39
CA HIS A 4 1.26 10.34 3.85
C HIS A 4 2.69 10.88 3.71
N GLU A 5 2.88 12.20 3.74
CA GLU A 5 4.22 12.82 3.77
C GLU A 5 4.97 12.56 5.08
N MET A 6 4.31 11.98 6.09
CA MET A 6 4.89 11.66 7.38
C MET A 6 5.45 10.24 7.38
N PRO A 7 6.67 10.03 7.87
CA PRO A 7 7.21 8.69 8.04
C PRO A 7 6.30 7.83 8.92
N TYR A 8 6.22 6.54 8.60
CA TYR A 8 5.42 5.59 9.36
C TYR A 8 5.97 5.49 10.79
N GLY A 9 5.08 5.61 11.78
CA GLY A 9 5.46 5.55 13.21
C GLY A 9 5.84 6.88 13.84
N GLU A 10 5.96 7.96 13.07
CA GLU A 10 6.23 9.31 13.59
C GLU A 10 4.95 10.09 13.90
N ALA A 11 5.01 10.97 14.91
CA ALA A 11 3.88 11.81 15.28
C ALA A 11 3.71 12.97 14.30
N GLY A 12 2.50 13.15 13.78
CA GLY A 12 2.23 14.17 12.78
C GLY A 12 2.39 15.60 13.33
N PRO A 13 3.29 16.43 12.80
CA PRO A 13 3.52 17.78 13.33
C PRO A 13 2.24 18.63 13.29
N ALA A 14 1.95 19.31 14.39
CA ALA A 14 0.73 20.13 14.51
C ALA A 14 0.71 21.25 13.46
N GLU A 15 1.88 21.80 13.15
CA GLU A 15 2.10 22.86 12.16
C GLU A 15 1.74 22.38 10.75
N ARG A 16 2.05 21.13 10.41
CA ARG A 16 1.71 20.55 9.10
C ARG A 16 0.20 20.32 8.97
N ILE A 17 -0.44 19.82 10.02
CA ILE A 17 -1.90 19.65 10.06
C ILE A 17 -2.59 21.01 9.91
N ALA A 18 -2.15 22.02 10.66
CA ALA A 18 -2.69 23.38 10.57
C ALA A 18 -2.48 23.98 9.17
N SER A 19 -1.26 23.88 8.62
CA SER A 19 -0.94 24.40 7.29
C SER A 19 -1.82 23.78 6.21
N ARG A 20 -2.01 22.45 6.21
CA ARG A 20 -2.89 21.76 5.25
C ARG A 20 -4.35 22.17 5.41
N ARG A 21 -4.84 22.29 6.66
CA ARG A 21 -6.19 22.79 6.95
C ARG A 21 -6.39 24.19 6.38
N ASP A 22 -5.44 25.09 6.61
CA ASP A 22 -5.55 26.49 6.20
C ASP A 22 -5.49 26.64 4.68
N GLN A 23 -4.67 25.83 3.99
CA GLN A 23 -4.66 25.75 2.53
C GLN A 23 -6.02 25.34 1.96
N ILE A 24 -6.67 24.34 2.54
CA ILE A 24 -7.99 23.86 2.12
C ILE A 24 -9.05 24.94 2.38
N SER A 25 -9.01 25.58 3.55
CA SER A 25 -9.92 26.67 3.91
C SER A 25 -9.76 27.89 3.01
N ALA A 26 -8.54 28.24 2.61
CA ALA A 26 -8.27 29.34 1.68
C ALA A 26 -8.88 29.11 0.29
N ALA A 27 -9.08 27.85 -0.10
CA ALA A 27 -9.80 27.47 -1.31
C ALA A 27 -11.33 27.43 -1.14
N GLY A 28 -11.86 27.82 0.02
CA GLY A 28 -13.30 27.76 0.32
C GLY A 28 -13.83 26.36 0.64
N LEU A 29 -12.95 25.40 0.91
CA LEU A 29 -13.29 24.02 1.23
C LEU A 29 -13.12 23.73 2.73
N THR A 30 -13.61 22.59 3.19
CA THR A 30 -13.43 22.14 4.58
C THR A 30 -12.78 20.76 4.61
N TRP A 31 -11.70 20.63 5.39
CA TRP A 31 -11.09 19.33 5.62
C TRP A 31 -11.89 18.53 6.66
N ARG A 32 -12.71 17.59 6.20
CA ARG A 32 -13.60 16.79 7.08
C ARG A 32 -13.01 15.45 7.51
N VAL A 33 -12.25 14.81 6.62
CA VAL A 33 -11.77 13.44 6.78
C VAL A 33 -10.28 13.37 6.47
N VAL A 34 -9.52 12.73 7.34
CA VAL A 34 -8.16 12.27 7.06
C VAL A 34 -8.21 10.85 6.52
N GLU A 35 -7.62 10.63 5.35
CA GLU A 35 -7.43 9.31 4.76
C GLU A 35 -6.04 9.27 4.15
N SER A 36 -5.03 8.69 4.81
CA SER A 36 -5.07 8.02 6.13
C SER A 36 -4.01 8.52 7.10
N VAL A 37 -4.12 8.09 8.38
CA VAL A 37 -2.99 8.08 9.31
C VAL A 37 -2.33 6.69 9.21
N PRO A 38 -1.07 6.58 8.74
CA PRO A 38 -0.47 5.28 8.46
C PRO A 38 -0.19 4.50 9.76
N VAL A 39 -0.57 3.23 9.78
CA VAL A 39 -0.22 2.29 10.85
C VAL A 39 1.11 1.63 10.50
N SER A 40 2.13 1.80 11.35
CA SER A 40 3.45 1.22 11.13
C SER A 40 3.44 -0.31 11.17
N GLU A 41 4.31 -0.96 10.40
CA GLU A 41 4.52 -2.42 10.46
C GLU A 41 4.90 -2.89 11.87
N ALA A 42 5.68 -2.10 12.63
CA ALA A 42 6.02 -2.40 14.02
C ALA A 42 4.77 -2.59 14.90
N ILE A 43 3.72 -1.77 14.71
CA ILE A 43 2.43 -1.92 15.38
C ILE A 43 1.75 -3.22 14.92
N LYS A 44 1.69 -3.47 13.61
CA LYS A 44 1.02 -4.63 13.04
C LYS A 44 1.64 -5.95 13.51
N THR A 45 2.96 -6.02 13.61
CA THR A 45 3.70 -7.22 14.03
C THR A 45 4.00 -7.26 15.53
N ARG A 46 3.70 -6.19 16.29
CA ARG A 46 4.07 -6.02 17.71
C ARG A 46 5.56 -6.27 17.97
N THR A 47 6.42 -5.67 17.15
CA THR A 47 7.90 -5.80 17.24
C THR A 47 8.58 -4.43 17.29
N GLY A 48 9.82 -4.39 17.77
CA GLY A 48 10.61 -3.16 17.84
C GLY A 48 9.93 -2.07 18.67
N ASP A 49 9.99 -0.82 18.19
CA ASP A 49 9.48 0.38 18.88
C ASP A 49 7.94 0.55 18.76
N PHE A 50 7.18 -0.54 18.72
CA PHE A 50 5.73 -0.48 18.47
C PHE A 50 4.97 0.36 19.52
N GLU A 51 5.43 0.37 20.78
CA GLU A 51 4.84 1.19 21.85
C GLU A 51 5.01 2.69 21.56
N ARG A 52 6.22 3.12 21.17
CA ARG A 52 6.47 4.51 20.74
C ARG A 52 5.60 4.89 19.55
N HIS A 53 5.50 4.00 18.57
CA HIS A 53 4.69 4.25 17.38
C HIS A 53 3.20 4.38 17.73
N LEU A 54 2.72 3.60 18.72
CA LEU A 54 1.35 3.70 19.21
C LEU A 54 1.10 5.04 19.93
N GLU A 55 2.04 5.51 20.75
CA GLU A 55 1.93 6.85 21.35
C GLU A 55 1.93 7.96 20.29
N ASN A 56 2.80 7.85 19.29
CA ASN A 56 2.84 8.79 18.17
C ASN A 56 1.54 8.81 17.36
N TYR A 57 0.92 7.64 17.17
CA TYR A 57 -0.39 7.53 16.54
C TYR A 57 -1.45 8.26 17.37
N ARG A 58 -1.52 8.03 18.70
CA ARG A 58 -2.45 8.73 19.60
C ARG A 58 -2.25 10.24 19.59
N LEU A 59 -1.01 10.71 19.65
CA LEU A 59 -0.68 12.12 19.59
C LEU A 59 -1.14 12.75 18.27
N THR A 60 -0.99 12.04 17.15
CA THR A 60 -1.48 12.50 15.85
C THR A 60 -3.00 12.66 15.86
N LEU A 61 -3.75 11.69 16.41
CA LEU A 61 -5.20 11.78 16.53
C LEU A 61 -5.65 12.97 17.40
N GLN A 62 -4.96 13.22 18.52
CA GLN A 62 -5.23 14.38 19.38
C GLN A 62 -5.02 15.70 18.62
N ARG A 63 -3.93 15.81 17.86
CA ARG A 63 -3.63 17.00 17.03
C ARG A 63 -4.68 17.22 15.93
N LEU A 64 -5.12 16.15 15.27
CA LEU A 64 -6.21 16.22 14.29
C LEU A 64 -7.52 16.69 14.94
N GLY A 65 -7.86 16.15 16.11
CA GLY A 65 -9.02 16.57 16.87
C GLY A 65 -8.96 18.06 17.27
N ALA A 66 -7.80 18.53 17.72
CA ALA A 66 -7.57 19.95 18.03
C ALA A 66 -7.68 20.86 16.80
N ALA A 67 -7.41 20.33 15.61
CA ALA A 67 -7.59 21.03 14.34
C ALA A 67 -9.04 21.00 13.81
N GLY A 68 -9.98 20.36 14.53
CA GLY A 68 -11.38 20.23 14.14
C GLY A 68 -11.67 19.06 13.17
N ILE A 69 -10.75 18.11 13.06
CA ILE A 69 -10.87 16.94 12.17
C ILE A 69 -11.16 15.71 13.03
N HIS A 70 -12.36 15.15 12.88
CA HIS A 70 -12.86 14.11 13.78
C HIS A 70 -13.11 12.75 13.11
N VAL A 71 -12.84 12.65 11.79
CA VAL A 71 -12.98 11.40 11.05
C VAL A 71 -11.62 11.01 10.48
N VAL A 72 -11.13 9.84 10.89
CA VAL A 72 -9.86 9.28 10.43
C VAL A 72 -10.11 7.90 9.83
N VAL A 73 -9.80 7.76 8.54
CA VAL A 73 -9.79 6.51 7.81
C VAL A 73 -8.39 5.91 7.92
N TYR A 74 -8.30 4.62 8.20
CA TYR A 74 -7.05 3.86 8.27
C TYR A 74 -7.30 2.42 7.78
N ASN A 75 -6.22 1.68 7.53
CA ASN A 75 -6.28 0.25 7.24
C ASN A 75 -5.25 -0.51 8.10
N PHE A 76 -5.36 -1.83 8.11
CA PHE A 76 -4.43 -2.73 8.79
C PHE A 76 -3.90 -3.81 7.84
N MET A 77 -3.74 -3.47 6.55
CA MET A 77 -3.25 -4.39 5.52
C MET A 77 -1.75 -4.61 5.72
N PRO A 78 -1.27 -5.85 5.92
CA PRO A 78 0.15 -6.11 6.19
C PRO A 78 0.98 -6.01 4.91
N VAL A 79 2.13 -5.36 4.99
CA VAL A 79 3.15 -5.27 3.93
C VAL A 79 2.71 -4.52 2.66
N LEU A 80 1.70 -5.02 1.96
CA LEU A 80 1.12 -4.43 0.76
C LEU A 80 -0.27 -3.86 1.10
N ASP A 81 -0.52 -2.62 0.69
CA ASP A 81 -1.86 -2.01 0.74
C ASP A 81 -2.70 -2.52 -0.45
N TRP A 82 -3.31 -1.64 -1.25
CA TRP A 82 -4.18 -2.05 -2.34
C TRP A 82 -3.40 -2.52 -3.56
N VAL A 83 -3.48 -3.81 -3.88
CA VAL A 83 -2.80 -4.40 -5.04
C VAL A 83 -3.62 -4.23 -6.31
N ARG A 84 -2.96 -3.83 -7.40
CA ARG A 84 -3.44 -3.89 -8.79
C ARG A 84 -2.38 -4.55 -9.65
N THR A 85 -2.81 -5.18 -10.74
CA THR A 85 -1.90 -5.83 -11.71
C THR A 85 -1.79 -5.06 -13.02
N ASP A 86 -2.64 -4.05 -13.19
CA ASP A 86 -2.65 -3.16 -14.34
C ASP A 86 -3.24 -1.81 -13.90
N LEU A 87 -2.45 -0.75 -14.05
CA LEU A 87 -2.84 0.62 -13.66
C LEU A 87 -3.47 1.40 -14.83
N HIS A 88 -3.41 0.85 -16.05
CA HIS A 88 -3.80 1.52 -17.30
C HIS A 88 -4.66 0.62 -18.18
N HIS A 89 -5.51 -0.20 -17.57
CA HIS A 89 -6.32 -1.17 -18.32
C HIS A 89 -7.34 -0.42 -19.18
N ARG A 90 -7.20 -0.51 -20.51
CA ARG A 90 -8.10 0.16 -21.45
C ARG A 90 -9.41 -0.59 -21.62
N LEU A 91 -10.51 0.12 -21.39
CA LEU A 91 -11.88 -0.33 -21.63
C LEU A 91 -12.25 -0.17 -23.11
N PRO A 92 -13.34 -0.84 -23.59
CA PRO A 92 -13.76 -0.76 -24.99
C PRO A 92 -14.10 0.66 -25.48
N ASP A 93 -14.46 1.56 -24.58
CA ASP A 93 -14.75 2.97 -24.88
C ASP A 93 -13.48 3.85 -24.94
N GLY A 94 -12.30 3.26 -24.71
CA GLY A 94 -11.01 3.94 -24.72
C GLY A 94 -10.60 4.57 -23.38
N THR A 95 -11.44 4.50 -22.34
CA THR A 95 -11.08 4.95 -20.99
C THR A 95 -10.15 3.96 -20.29
N GLU A 96 -9.43 4.41 -19.26
CA GLU A 96 -8.55 3.56 -18.44
C GLU A 96 -9.17 3.26 -17.08
N ALA A 97 -8.96 2.03 -16.61
CA ALA A 97 -9.37 1.56 -15.29
C ALA A 97 -8.22 0.83 -14.59
N LEU A 98 -8.31 0.72 -13.27
CA LEU A 98 -7.44 -0.16 -12.50
C LEU A 98 -7.99 -1.59 -12.56
N LEU A 99 -7.13 -2.56 -12.82
CA LEU A 99 -7.53 -3.97 -12.89
C LEU A 99 -6.69 -4.82 -11.93
N TYR A 100 -7.37 -5.78 -11.29
CA TYR A 100 -6.74 -6.92 -10.63
C TYR A 100 -7.06 -8.18 -11.44
N ASP A 101 -6.03 -8.81 -11.98
CA ASP A 101 -6.10 -10.08 -12.71
C ASP A 101 -5.41 -11.17 -11.87
N PRO A 102 -6.16 -12.18 -11.39
CA PRO A 102 -5.59 -13.25 -10.56
C PRO A 102 -4.43 -14.00 -11.23
N ALA A 103 -4.43 -14.16 -12.55
CA ALA A 103 -3.34 -14.84 -13.26
C ALA A 103 -2.08 -13.98 -13.33
N LYS A 104 -2.22 -12.67 -13.54
CA LYS A 104 -1.08 -11.74 -13.50
C LYS A 104 -0.49 -11.63 -12.09
N PHE A 105 -1.34 -11.57 -11.06
CA PHE A 105 -0.87 -11.55 -9.67
C PHE A 105 -0.18 -12.86 -9.29
N ALA A 106 -0.75 -14.02 -9.67
CA ALA A 106 -0.09 -15.30 -9.48
C ALA A 106 1.24 -15.40 -10.26
N ALA A 107 1.34 -14.79 -11.44
CA ALA A 107 2.59 -14.75 -12.19
C ALA A 107 3.67 -13.95 -11.44
N PHE A 108 3.29 -12.79 -10.88
CA PHE A 108 4.15 -12.01 -10.01
C PHE A 108 4.60 -12.85 -8.80
N ASP A 109 3.67 -13.46 -8.06
CA ASP A 109 3.97 -14.16 -6.81
C ASP A 109 4.82 -15.44 -7.03
N LEU A 110 4.46 -16.24 -8.03
CA LEU A 110 5.11 -17.53 -8.32
C LEU A 110 6.46 -17.38 -9.02
N PHE A 111 6.62 -16.38 -9.90
CA PHE A 111 7.80 -16.30 -10.78
C PHE A 111 8.68 -15.06 -10.56
N ALA A 112 8.11 -13.92 -10.15
CA ALA A 112 8.91 -12.73 -9.83
C ALA A 112 9.33 -12.73 -8.36
N LEU A 113 8.36 -12.69 -7.44
CA LEU A 113 8.59 -12.78 -6.00
C LEU A 113 9.09 -14.17 -5.62
N ALA A 114 8.66 -15.20 -6.33
CA ALA A 114 9.01 -16.60 -6.08
C ALA A 114 8.82 -16.96 -4.60
N ARG A 115 7.67 -16.58 -4.03
CA ARG A 115 7.39 -16.78 -2.61
C ARG A 115 7.27 -18.28 -2.31
N PRO A 116 8.00 -18.80 -1.31
CA PRO A 116 7.91 -20.21 -0.93
C PRO A 116 6.48 -20.62 -0.59
N GLY A 117 6.00 -21.72 -1.19
CA GLY A 117 4.66 -22.28 -0.94
C GLY A 117 3.50 -21.52 -1.61
N ALA A 118 3.77 -20.48 -2.41
CA ALA A 118 2.71 -19.70 -3.06
C ALA A 118 1.85 -20.52 -4.03
N ASP A 119 2.33 -21.66 -4.52
CA ASP A 119 1.57 -22.52 -5.42
C ASP A 119 0.34 -23.16 -4.76
N ALA A 120 0.29 -23.24 -3.43
CA ALA A 120 -0.88 -23.72 -2.68
C ALA A 120 -2.02 -22.69 -2.65
N ASP A 121 -1.71 -21.40 -2.84
CA ASP A 121 -2.68 -20.30 -2.73
C ASP A 121 -3.47 -20.08 -4.03
N PHE A 122 -3.10 -20.74 -5.13
CA PHE A 122 -3.70 -20.54 -6.44
C PHE A 122 -4.31 -21.84 -7.02
N PRO A 123 -5.55 -21.79 -7.52
CA PRO A 123 -6.16 -22.92 -8.23
C PRO A 123 -5.32 -23.37 -9.45
N PRO A 124 -5.35 -24.66 -9.83
CA PRO A 124 -4.58 -25.16 -10.97
C PRO A 124 -4.75 -24.37 -12.27
N ALA A 125 -5.98 -23.91 -12.57
CA ALA A 125 -6.27 -23.11 -13.76
C ALA A 125 -5.56 -21.74 -13.72
N VAL A 126 -5.53 -21.08 -12.55
CA VAL A 126 -4.83 -19.80 -12.35
C VAL A 126 -3.32 -19.99 -12.50
N ARG A 127 -2.75 -21.07 -11.93
CA ARG A 127 -1.32 -21.39 -12.08
C ARG A 127 -0.92 -21.62 -13.54
N ALA A 128 -1.75 -22.33 -14.30
CA ALA A 128 -1.52 -22.55 -15.73
C ALA A 128 -1.55 -21.23 -16.52
N ALA A 129 -2.56 -20.39 -16.26
CA ALA A 129 -2.68 -19.07 -16.88
C ALA A 129 -1.50 -18.15 -16.51
N ALA A 130 -1.10 -18.14 -15.24
CA ALA A 130 0.04 -17.38 -14.73
C ALA A 130 1.34 -17.78 -15.43
N LYS A 131 1.59 -19.09 -15.57
CA LYS A 131 2.77 -19.61 -16.27
C LYS A 131 2.77 -19.18 -17.74
N SER A 132 1.63 -19.33 -18.42
CA SER A 132 1.49 -18.91 -19.82
C SER A 132 1.74 -17.41 -19.98
N TYR A 133 1.17 -16.58 -19.10
CA TYR A 133 1.36 -15.14 -19.10
C TYR A 133 2.83 -14.77 -18.87
N TRP A 134 3.46 -15.31 -17.83
CA TRP A 134 4.85 -15.02 -17.49
C TRP A 134 5.84 -15.43 -18.60
N SER A 135 5.62 -16.60 -19.22
CA SER A 135 6.47 -17.09 -20.31
C SER A 135 6.32 -16.26 -21.59
N ALA A 136 5.21 -15.55 -21.78
CA ALA A 136 4.99 -14.67 -22.92
C ALA A 136 5.61 -13.28 -22.74
N LEU A 137 5.91 -12.86 -21.51
CA LEU A 137 6.58 -11.58 -21.24
C LEU A 137 8.07 -11.65 -21.55
N ASP A 138 8.58 -10.58 -22.16
CA ASP A 138 10.00 -10.25 -22.20
C ASP A 138 10.46 -9.63 -20.88
N ASP A 139 11.75 -9.29 -20.77
CA ASP A 139 12.31 -8.76 -19.53
C ASP A 139 11.70 -7.41 -19.14
N ALA A 140 11.43 -6.54 -20.12
CA ALA A 140 10.76 -5.27 -19.90
C ALA A 140 9.32 -5.45 -19.39
N GLY A 141 8.56 -6.40 -19.95
CA GLY A 141 7.22 -6.73 -19.50
C GLY A 141 7.18 -7.32 -18.09
N ARG A 142 8.18 -8.14 -17.72
CA ARG A 142 8.33 -8.66 -16.35
C ARG A 142 8.64 -7.56 -15.36
N GLU A 143 9.55 -6.64 -15.69
CA GLU A 143 9.85 -5.48 -14.86
C GLU A 143 8.63 -4.58 -14.69
N ALA A 144 7.89 -4.32 -15.78
CA ALA A 144 6.65 -3.55 -15.73
C ALA A 144 5.61 -4.19 -14.81
N LEU A 145 5.39 -5.51 -14.88
CA LEU A 145 4.50 -6.22 -13.97
C LEU A 145 4.92 -6.05 -12.50
N VAL A 146 6.22 -6.19 -12.22
CA VAL A 146 6.75 -6.01 -10.85
C VAL A 146 6.51 -4.58 -10.37
N GLN A 147 6.86 -3.58 -11.17
CA GLN A 147 6.66 -2.17 -10.81
C GLN A 147 5.19 -1.85 -10.57
N GLN A 148 4.30 -2.27 -11.47
CA GLN A 148 2.87 -2.03 -11.34
C GLN A 148 2.27 -2.71 -10.11
N THR A 149 2.74 -3.92 -9.77
CA THR A 149 2.24 -4.66 -8.60
C THR A 149 2.76 -4.08 -7.29
N LEU A 150 3.98 -3.52 -7.28
CA LEU A 150 4.59 -2.87 -6.12
C LEU A 150 4.19 -1.39 -5.95
N ASP A 151 3.57 -0.78 -6.97
CA ASP A 151 3.04 0.58 -6.90
C ASP A 151 1.68 0.58 -6.19
N LEU A 152 1.73 0.51 -4.86
CA LEU A 152 0.58 0.32 -3.98
C LEU A 152 -0.35 1.55 -3.87
N PHE A 153 0.14 2.73 -4.28
CA PHE A 153 -0.60 3.98 -4.18
C PHE A 153 -0.29 4.91 -5.34
N PRO A 154 -1.31 5.44 -6.03
CA PRO A 154 -1.13 6.56 -6.94
C PRO A 154 -0.43 7.74 -6.21
N GLY A 155 0.83 7.99 -6.56
CA GLY A 155 1.60 9.13 -6.05
C GLY A 155 2.48 8.87 -4.82
N VAL A 156 2.54 7.65 -4.26
CA VAL A 156 3.49 7.30 -3.18
C VAL A 156 4.41 6.18 -3.64
N ARG A 157 5.65 6.53 -4.01
CA ARG A 157 6.69 5.53 -4.32
C ARG A 157 7.40 5.12 -3.03
N LEU A 158 7.05 3.96 -2.50
CA LEU A 158 7.75 3.36 -1.35
C LEU A 158 9.14 2.84 -1.73
N GLY A 159 9.49 2.77 -3.02
CA GLY A 159 10.79 2.28 -3.50
C GLY A 159 11.04 0.82 -3.11
N LEU A 160 9.96 0.04 -2.96
CA LEU A 160 10.03 -1.34 -2.50
C LEU A 160 10.64 -2.22 -3.59
N THR A 161 11.66 -3.00 -3.24
CA THR A 161 12.25 -4.02 -4.09
C THR A 161 11.65 -5.39 -3.78
N LEU A 162 11.81 -6.37 -4.68
CA LEU A 162 11.38 -7.75 -4.41
C LEU A 162 12.05 -8.33 -3.15
N ASP A 163 13.33 -8.05 -2.92
CA ASP A 163 14.05 -8.51 -1.71
C ASP A 163 13.57 -7.79 -0.44
N GLY A 164 13.25 -6.49 -0.56
CA GLY A 164 12.59 -5.75 0.51
C GLY A 164 11.24 -6.37 0.86
N LEU A 165 10.43 -6.70 -0.16
CA LEU A 165 9.15 -7.36 0.02
C LEU A 165 9.28 -8.73 0.69
N ARG A 166 10.21 -9.58 0.23
CA ARG A 166 10.51 -10.88 0.87
C ARG A 166 10.87 -10.71 2.35
N THR A 167 11.71 -9.72 2.65
CA THR A 167 12.13 -9.41 4.02
C THR A 167 10.95 -8.96 4.90
N MET A 168 10.03 -8.16 4.34
CA MET A 168 8.83 -7.73 5.06
C MET A 168 7.88 -8.89 5.31
N LEU A 169 7.60 -9.72 4.29
CA LEU A 169 6.73 -10.90 4.40
C LEU A 169 7.27 -11.91 5.42
N ALA A 170 8.59 -12.10 5.48
CA ALA A 170 9.21 -13.02 6.45
C ALA A 170 8.91 -12.66 7.91
N ARG A 171 8.61 -11.38 8.22
CA ARG A 171 8.24 -10.94 9.58
C ARG A 171 6.87 -11.46 10.01
N TYR A 172 6.02 -11.84 9.06
CA TYR A 172 4.69 -12.38 9.30
C TYR A 172 4.67 -13.91 9.35
N ALA A 173 5.80 -14.60 9.16
CA ALA A 173 5.84 -16.06 9.11
C ALA A 173 5.38 -16.76 10.40
N ALA A 174 5.39 -16.06 11.54
CA ALA A 174 4.94 -16.57 12.84
C ALA A 174 3.67 -15.86 13.36
N ILE A 175 2.97 -15.14 12.48
CA ILE A 175 1.76 -14.39 12.80
C ILE A 175 0.62 -15.00 11.99
N ASP A 176 -0.32 -15.63 12.70
CA ASP A 176 -1.56 -16.20 12.15
C ASP A 176 -2.65 -15.12 11.98
#